data_AF-A0A7X5XRV9-F1
#
_entry.id   AF-A0A7X5XRV9-F1
#
_cell.length_a   1.000
_cell.length_b   1.000
_cell.length_c   1.000
_cell.angle_alpha   90.00
_cell.angle_beta   90.00
_cell.angle_gamma   90.00
#
_symmetry.space_group_name_H-M   'P 1'
#
loop_
_entity.id
_entity.type
_entity.pdbx_description
1 polymer ?
#
loop_
_entity_poly.entity_id
_entity_poly.type
_entity_poly.pdbx_seq_one_letter_code
_entity_poly.pdbx_strand_id
1 'polypeptide(L)'
;MTVPAGLDAQVRLAARALASAGLVHAFGHCSARLDVGSFLVCAPLPMGRITDEPGIVVPIDGPLPEGVLGEVRIHREIYRRRPEVGGVCRIMPPALMALSVAGLVPVPRHGIGAYFGRLPLWNDPRLLRDDAAAAALANMLGDAPALVMRGNGAVVVGADLPQAVTLGWFLEDAARVEQSVRSMGLDVEAARLSPEEIDARQIWSGGVVERMWHHLTGEVL
;
A
#
# COMPACT_ATOMS: atom_id res chain seq x y z
N MET A 1 -19.82 1.52 -17.67
CA MET A 1 -18.95 2.69 -17.41
C MET A 1 -17.64 2.46 -18.14
N THR A 2 -17.14 3.44 -18.89
CA THR A 2 -15.88 3.32 -19.65
C THR A 2 -14.71 3.74 -18.77
N VAL A 3 -13.74 2.85 -18.59
CA VAL A 3 -12.49 3.13 -17.91
C VAL A 3 -11.60 3.97 -18.84
N PRO A 4 -11.05 5.11 -18.39
CA PRO A 4 -10.08 5.86 -19.18
C PRO A 4 -8.85 4.99 -19.49
N ALA A 5 -8.44 4.94 -20.76
CA ALA A 5 -7.30 4.12 -21.19
C ALA A 5 -6.00 4.42 -20.41
N GLY A 6 -5.80 5.70 -20.02
CA GLY A 6 -4.66 6.11 -19.20
C GLY A 6 -4.66 5.49 -17.79
N LEU A 7 -5.83 5.37 -17.14
CA LEU A 7 -5.93 4.80 -15.79
C LEU A 7 -5.64 3.30 -15.80
N ASP A 8 -6.19 2.60 -16.78
CA ASP A 8 -6.00 1.15 -16.93
C ASP A 8 -4.53 0.80 -17.21
N ALA A 9 -3.86 1.59 -18.08
CA ALA A 9 -2.42 1.49 -18.28
C ALA A 9 -1.62 1.79 -17.00
N GLN A 10 -1.99 2.83 -16.24
CA GLN A 10 -1.34 3.19 -14.98
C GLN A 10 -1.48 2.07 -13.93
N VAL A 11 -2.64 1.43 -13.81
CA VAL A 11 -2.86 0.30 -12.89
C VAL A 11 -1.99 -0.90 -13.26
N ARG A 12 -1.87 -1.23 -14.54
CA ARG A 12 -0.95 -2.31 -14.99
C ARG A 12 0.50 -1.97 -14.71
N LEU A 13 0.90 -0.72 -14.95
CA LEU A 13 2.27 -0.27 -14.72
C LEU A 13 2.62 -0.29 -13.23
N ALA A 14 1.72 0.18 -12.36
CA ALA A 14 1.84 0.07 -10.91
C ALA A 14 1.98 -1.39 -10.47
N ALA A 15 1.17 -2.30 -11.03
CA ALA A 15 1.23 -3.70 -10.69
C ALA A 15 2.62 -4.31 -10.98
N ARG A 16 3.17 -4.03 -12.16
CA ARG A 16 4.51 -4.48 -12.53
C ARG A 16 5.62 -3.80 -11.73
N ALA A 17 5.47 -2.53 -11.38
CA ALA A 17 6.41 -1.81 -10.52
C ALA A 17 6.49 -2.37 -9.10
N LEU A 18 5.34 -2.70 -8.50
CA LEU A 18 5.30 -3.37 -7.20
C LEU A 18 6.00 -4.74 -7.25
N ALA A 19 5.83 -5.47 -8.35
CA ALA A 19 6.46 -6.77 -8.55
C ALA A 19 7.98 -6.67 -8.79
N SER A 20 8.43 -5.73 -9.62
CA SER A 20 9.86 -5.50 -9.87
C SER A 20 10.59 -5.02 -8.62
N ALA A 21 9.89 -4.28 -7.74
CA ALA A 21 10.38 -3.86 -6.44
C ALA A 21 10.39 -4.98 -5.39
N GLY A 22 9.92 -6.20 -5.71
CA GLY A 22 9.87 -7.33 -4.78
C GLY A 22 8.83 -7.17 -3.66
N LEU A 23 7.85 -6.27 -3.83
CA LEU A 23 6.82 -6.00 -2.82
C LEU A 23 5.60 -6.92 -2.96
N VAL A 24 5.51 -7.68 -4.05
CA VAL A 24 4.43 -8.63 -4.33
C VAL A 24 5.00 -9.85 -5.05
N HIS A 25 4.23 -10.92 -5.15
CA HIS A 25 4.60 -12.15 -5.86
C HIS A 25 3.42 -12.65 -6.70
N ALA A 26 3.11 -13.94 -6.68
CA ALA A 26 1.90 -14.49 -7.30
C ALA A 26 0.60 -13.97 -6.67
N PHE A 27 0.71 -13.22 -5.57
CA PHE A 27 -0.40 -12.65 -4.80
C PHE A 27 -0.10 -11.17 -4.55
N GLY A 28 -1.16 -10.40 -4.40
CA GLY A 28 -1.15 -8.95 -4.33
C GLY A 28 -2.17 -8.34 -5.27
N HIS A 29 -2.53 -7.10 -5.01
CA HIS A 29 -3.35 -6.32 -5.92
C HIS A 29 -3.22 -4.83 -5.61
N CYS A 30 -3.37 -4.00 -6.65
CA CYS A 30 -3.45 -2.56 -6.50
C CYS A 30 -4.69 -2.04 -7.23
N SER A 31 -5.20 -0.90 -6.76
CA SER A 31 -6.34 -0.24 -7.36
C SER A 31 -6.17 1.27 -7.40
N ALA A 32 -6.85 1.89 -8.36
CA ALA A 32 -7.03 3.33 -8.42
C ALA A 32 -8.51 3.66 -8.37
N ARG A 33 -8.87 4.71 -7.61
CA ARG A 33 -10.21 5.26 -7.61
C ARG A 33 -10.55 5.73 -9.02
N LEU A 34 -11.73 5.35 -9.50
CA LEU A 34 -12.21 5.75 -10.81
C LEU A 34 -13.12 6.97 -10.66
N ASP A 35 -14.03 6.93 -9.68
CA ASP A 35 -14.89 8.05 -9.31
C ASP A 35 -15.41 7.89 -7.86
N VAL A 36 -16.47 8.63 -7.52
CA VAL A 36 -17.10 8.59 -6.19
C VAL A 36 -17.71 7.23 -5.85
N GLY A 37 -18.13 6.46 -6.87
CA GLY A 37 -18.88 5.22 -6.70
C GLY A 37 -18.13 3.96 -7.08
N SER A 38 -16.91 4.07 -7.62
CA SER A 38 -16.17 2.92 -8.16
C SER A 38 -14.66 3.12 -8.20
N PHE A 39 -13.96 2.00 -8.35
CA PHE A 39 -12.51 1.94 -8.52
C PHE A 39 -12.12 0.84 -9.50
N LEU A 40 -10.94 0.97 -10.11
CA LEU A 40 -10.34 -0.01 -11.00
C LEU A 40 -9.29 -0.81 -10.23
N VAL A 41 -9.44 -2.13 -10.14
CA VAL A 41 -8.42 -3.03 -9.57
C VAL A 41 -7.67 -3.77 -10.68
N CYS A 42 -6.39 -4.03 -10.49
CA CYS A 42 -5.60 -4.80 -11.45
C CYS A 42 -6.20 -6.21 -11.68
N ALA A 43 -5.88 -6.80 -12.83
CA ALA A 43 -6.28 -8.17 -13.15
C ALA A 43 -5.83 -9.16 -12.04
N PRO A 44 -6.62 -10.22 -11.74
CA PRO A 44 -6.32 -11.19 -10.69
C PRO A 44 -5.23 -12.19 -11.13
N LEU A 45 -4.07 -11.68 -11.52
CA LEU A 45 -2.92 -12.41 -12.02
C LEU A 45 -1.67 -12.05 -11.19
N PRO A 46 -0.58 -12.84 -11.27
CA PRO A 46 0.72 -12.42 -10.75
C PRO A 46 1.07 -11.02 -11.28
N MET A 47 1.20 -10.04 -10.40
CA MET A 47 1.19 -8.61 -10.78
C MET A 47 2.32 -8.23 -11.75
N GLY A 48 3.47 -8.91 -11.67
CA GLY A 48 4.59 -8.75 -12.60
C GLY A 48 4.37 -9.33 -14.00
N ARG A 49 3.24 -9.99 -14.24
CA ARG A 49 2.87 -10.62 -15.52
C ARG A 49 1.67 -9.98 -16.20
N ILE A 50 1.05 -8.98 -15.58
CA ILE A 50 -0.06 -8.24 -16.18
C ILE A 50 0.51 -7.35 -17.29
N THR A 51 0.19 -7.61 -18.55
CA THR A 51 0.70 -6.88 -19.71
C THR A 51 -0.37 -5.99 -20.32
N ASP A 52 -1.42 -6.61 -20.85
CA ASP A 52 -2.50 -6.04 -21.63
C ASP A 52 -3.87 -6.41 -21.03
N GLU A 53 -3.89 -7.28 -20.03
CA GLU A 53 -5.12 -7.65 -19.33
C GLU A 53 -5.74 -6.42 -18.66
N PRO A 54 -7.03 -6.16 -18.90
CA PRO A 54 -7.70 -5.00 -18.33
C PRO A 54 -7.90 -5.19 -16.82
N GLY A 55 -7.92 -4.06 -16.10
CA GLY A 55 -8.43 -4.05 -14.74
C GLY A 55 -9.93 -4.34 -14.70
N ILE A 56 -10.44 -4.62 -13.49
CA ILE A 56 -11.86 -4.85 -13.24
C ILE A 56 -12.42 -3.65 -12.48
N VAL A 57 -13.52 -3.08 -12.96
CA VAL A 57 -14.23 -2.00 -12.25
C VAL A 57 -15.04 -2.61 -11.11
N VAL A 58 -14.83 -2.11 -9.90
CA VAL A 58 -15.50 -2.57 -8.69
C VAL A 58 -16.34 -1.42 -8.12
N PRO A 59 -17.64 -1.63 -7.85
CA PRO A 59 -18.46 -0.64 -7.17
C PRO A 59 -18.05 -0.52 -5.70
N ILE A 60 -18.03 0.72 -5.20
CA ILE A 60 -17.85 1.01 -3.77
C ILE A 60 -19.07 0.51 -3.00
N ASP A 61 -20.27 0.76 -3.50
CA ASP A 61 -21.52 0.30 -2.90
C ASP A 61 -22.12 -0.83 -3.74
N GLY A 62 -21.80 -2.06 -3.36
CA GLY A 62 -22.29 -3.26 -4.02
C GLY A 62 -21.45 -4.50 -3.74
N PRO A 63 -21.91 -5.67 -4.23
CA PRO A 63 -21.11 -6.89 -4.20
C PRO A 63 -19.86 -6.74 -5.08
N LEU A 64 -18.81 -7.51 -4.77
CA LEU A 64 -17.69 -7.63 -5.68
C LEU A 64 -18.15 -8.31 -6.99
N PRO A 65 -17.73 -7.83 -8.16
CA PRO A 65 -17.94 -8.51 -9.43
C PRO A 65 -17.34 -9.93 -9.41
N GLU A 66 -17.87 -10.79 -10.28
CA GLU A 66 -17.31 -12.13 -10.50
C GLU A 66 -15.84 -12.05 -10.97
N GLY A 67 -15.00 -12.96 -10.49
CA GLY A 67 -13.57 -13.01 -10.82
C GLY A 67 -12.68 -12.04 -10.02
N VAL A 68 -13.25 -11.10 -9.25
CA VAL A 68 -12.48 -10.22 -8.38
C VAL A 68 -12.02 -10.97 -7.12
N LEU A 69 -10.75 -10.80 -6.74
CA LEU A 69 -10.19 -11.42 -5.55
C LEU A 69 -10.95 -10.97 -4.29
N GLY A 70 -11.25 -11.92 -3.39
CA GLY A 70 -12.08 -11.65 -2.22
C GLY A 70 -11.52 -10.59 -1.26
N GLU A 71 -10.20 -10.45 -1.20
CA GLU A 71 -9.48 -9.47 -0.36
C GLU A 71 -9.63 -8.02 -0.88
N VAL A 72 -10.10 -7.82 -2.12
CA VAL A 72 -10.44 -6.49 -2.67
C VAL A 72 -11.56 -5.80 -1.90
N ARG A 73 -12.31 -6.54 -1.05
CA ARG A 73 -13.20 -5.94 -0.03
C ARG A 73 -12.48 -4.89 0.82
N ILE A 74 -11.20 -5.09 1.14
CA ILE A 74 -10.40 -4.10 1.88
C ILE A 74 -10.37 -2.76 1.12
N HIS A 75 -10.09 -2.80 -0.18
CA HIS A 75 -10.01 -1.60 -1.02
C HIS A 75 -11.36 -0.88 -1.03
N ARG A 76 -12.45 -1.65 -1.20
CA ARG A 76 -13.82 -1.13 -1.17
C ARG A 76 -14.14 -0.43 0.15
N GLU A 77 -13.84 -1.06 1.30
CA GLU A 77 -14.12 -0.49 2.62
C GLU A 77 -13.27 0.76 2.92
N ILE A 78 -12.03 0.80 2.44
CA ILE A 78 -11.15 1.99 2.51
C ILE A 78 -11.73 3.11 1.66
N TYR A 79 -12.00 2.87 0.38
CA TYR A 79 -12.54 3.91 -0.51
C TYR A 79 -13.90 4.44 -0.04
N ARG A 80 -14.74 3.60 0.59
CA ARG A 80 -16.02 4.03 1.17
C ARG A 80 -15.83 5.01 2.33
N ARG A 81 -14.82 4.80 3.18
CA ARG A 81 -14.57 5.60 4.40
C ARG A 81 -13.67 6.80 4.16
N ARG A 82 -12.82 6.74 3.13
CA ARG A 82 -11.79 7.73 2.81
C ARG A 82 -11.96 8.24 1.38
N PRO A 83 -12.87 9.20 1.14
CA PRO A 83 -13.11 9.77 -0.18
C PRO A 83 -11.85 10.38 -0.83
N GLU A 84 -10.90 10.85 -0.02
CA GLU A 84 -9.64 11.46 -0.44
C GLU A 84 -8.58 10.45 -0.90
N VAL A 85 -8.73 9.16 -0.57
CA VAL A 85 -7.82 8.11 -1.05
C VAL A 85 -8.11 7.82 -2.52
N GLY A 86 -7.11 8.01 -3.38
CA GLY A 86 -7.17 7.68 -4.80
C GLY A 86 -6.43 6.40 -5.19
N GLY A 87 -5.53 5.89 -4.35
CA GLY A 87 -4.76 4.68 -4.62
C GLY A 87 -4.69 3.73 -3.42
N VAL A 88 -4.79 2.43 -3.66
CA VAL A 88 -4.62 1.39 -2.62
C VAL A 88 -3.74 0.26 -3.16
N CYS A 89 -2.74 -0.15 -2.38
CA CYS A 89 -1.86 -1.27 -2.69
C CYS A 89 -1.90 -2.30 -1.56
N ARG A 90 -2.18 -3.56 -1.90
CA ARG A 90 -2.02 -4.71 -1.01
C ARG A 90 -0.72 -5.44 -1.38
N ILE A 91 0.26 -5.34 -0.49
CA ILE A 91 1.66 -5.75 -0.72
C ILE A 91 2.15 -6.70 0.36
N MET A 92 3.20 -7.48 0.08
CA MET A 92 3.85 -8.49 0.94
C MET A 92 5.36 -8.21 1.08
N PRO A 93 5.77 -7.05 1.62
CA PRO A 93 7.18 -6.67 1.64
C PRO A 93 7.99 -7.57 2.59
N PRO A 94 9.14 -8.14 2.19
CA PRO A 94 9.85 -9.15 2.98
C PRO A 94 10.33 -8.66 4.36
N ALA A 95 10.93 -7.47 4.45
CA ALA A 95 11.40 -6.95 5.73
C ALA A 95 10.21 -6.60 6.64
N LEU A 96 9.17 -6.00 6.08
CA LEU A 96 7.96 -5.71 6.85
C LEU A 96 7.29 -7.00 7.37
N MET A 97 7.24 -8.04 6.55
CA MET A 97 6.70 -9.35 6.92
C MET A 97 7.41 -9.91 8.14
N ALA A 98 8.75 -9.94 8.12
CA ALA A 98 9.56 -10.46 9.21
C ALA A 98 9.45 -9.63 10.51
N LEU A 99 9.27 -8.31 10.43
CA LEU A 99 8.95 -7.51 11.63
C LEU A 99 7.56 -7.84 12.17
N SER A 100 6.58 -7.93 11.28
CA SER A 100 5.18 -8.10 11.67
C SER A 100 4.94 -9.40 12.45
N VAL A 101 5.64 -10.49 12.12
CA VAL A 101 5.52 -11.77 12.84
C VAL A 101 6.02 -11.68 14.27
N ALA A 102 6.93 -10.74 14.57
CA ALA A 102 7.38 -10.41 15.92
C ALA A 102 6.43 -9.44 16.65
N GLY A 103 5.30 -9.06 16.05
CA GLY A 103 4.37 -8.08 16.61
C GLY A 103 4.85 -6.64 16.46
N LEU A 104 5.80 -6.38 15.56
CA LEU A 104 6.46 -5.09 15.40
C LEU A 104 6.09 -4.43 14.07
N VAL A 105 6.11 -3.10 14.06
CA VAL A 105 5.99 -2.26 12.87
C VAL A 105 7.17 -1.27 12.86
N PRO A 106 7.60 -0.78 11.68
CA PRO A 106 8.66 0.23 11.65
C PRO A 106 8.21 1.53 12.32
N VAL A 107 9.16 2.25 12.88
CA VAL A 107 8.98 3.60 13.42
C VAL A 107 9.83 4.60 12.63
N PRO A 108 9.51 5.91 12.65
CA PRO A 108 10.31 6.95 12.01
C PRO A 108 11.76 6.99 12.52
N ARG A 109 12.70 6.44 11.75
CA ARG A 109 14.15 6.52 12.06
C ARG A 109 14.98 7.29 11.05
N HIS A 110 14.41 7.54 9.88
CA HIS A 110 15.10 8.21 8.79
C HIS A 110 14.07 8.88 7.89
N GLY A 111 14.56 9.64 6.91
CA GLY A 111 13.74 10.56 6.15
C GLY A 111 12.65 9.94 5.27
N ILE A 112 12.73 8.66 4.91
CA ILE A 112 11.69 7.92 4.17
C ILE A 112 10.71 7.26 5.16
N GLY A 113 11.22 6.69 6.25
CA GLY A 113 10.40 6.19 7.36
C GLY A 113 9.52 7.27 8.02
N ALA A 114 9.89 8.55 7.92
CA ALA A 114 9.13 9.68 8.45
C ALA A 114 7.69 9.77 7.90
N TYR A 115 7.41 9.26 6.70
CA TYR A 115 6.06 9.25 6.13
C TYR A 115 5.09 8.34 6.89
N PHE A 116 5.58 7.50 7.80
CA PHE A 116 4.77 6.62 8.62
C PHE A 116 4.85 7.06 10.07
N GLY A 117 3.80 7.68 10.59
CA GLY A 117 3.68 7.90 12.02
C GLY A 117 3.49 6.57 12.78
N ARG A 118 2.56 6.55 13.74
CA ARG A 118 2.21 5.28 14.39
C ARG A 118 1.42 4.40 13.42
N LEU A 119 2.03 3.30 12.98
CA LEU A 119 1.36 2.32 12.11
C LEU A 119 0.47 1.37 12.92
N PRO A 120 -0.79 1.13 12.52
CA PRO A 120 -1.59 0.07 13.07
C PRO A 120 -1.08 -1.32 12.63
N LEU A 121 -1.21 -2.29 13.54
CA LEU A 121 -0.91 -3.69 13.29
C LEU A 121 -2.19 -4.53 13.44
N TRP A 122 -2.69 -5.04 12.31
CA TRP A 122 -3.72 -6.07 12.29
C TRP A 122 -3.12 -7.41 12.72
N ASN A 123 -3.43 -7.80 13.96
CA ASN A 123 -2.80 -8.92 14.65
C ASN A 123 -3.49 -10.29 14.40
N ASP A 124 -4.10 -10.48 13.23
CA ASP A 124 -4.71 -11.75 12.81
C ASP A 124 -4.12 -12.21 11.48
N PRO A 125 -3.45 -13.38 11.43
CA PRO A 125 -2.76 -13.86 10.24
C PRO A 125 -3.69 -14.58 9.27
N ARG A 126 -4.99 -14.72 9.58
CA ARG A 126 -5.94 -15.38 8.68
C ARG A 126 -6.24 -14.48 7.48
N LEU A 127 -6.54 -15.11 6.34
CA LEU A 127 -6.97 -14.38 5.14
C LEU A 127 -8.27 -13.65 5.41
N LEU A 128 -8.30 -12.37 5.01
CA LEU A 128 -9.47 -11.51 5.16
C LEU A 128 -10.47 -11.84 4.04
N ARG A 129 -11.56 -12.53 4.37
CA ARG A 129 -12.50 -13.11 3.39
C ARG A 129 -13.94 -12.64 3.52
N ASP A 130 -14.25 -11.85 4.52
CA ASP A 130 -15.61 -11.36 4.80
C ASP A 130 -15.66 -9.84 4.96
N ASP A 131 -16.86 -9.28 4.80
CA ASP A 131 -17.08 -7.84 4.83
C ASP A 131 -16.88 -7.23 6.23
N ALA A 132 -17.14 -8.00 7.30
CA ALA A 132 -16.99 -7.50 8.67
C ALA A 132 -15.51 -7.32 9.02
N ALA A 133 -14.65 -8.27 8.66
CA ALA A 133 -13.21 -8.17 8.82
C ALA A 133 -12.63 -7.03 7.96
N ALA A 134 -13.10 -6.86 6.71
CA ALA A 134 -12.66 -5.77 5.83
C ALA A 134 -13.01 -4.40 6.43
N ALA A 135 -14.23 -4.26 6.95
CA ALA A 135 -14.69 -3.04 7.61
C ALA A 135 -13.88 -2.75 8.88
N ALA A 136 -13.60 -3.78 9.69
CA ALA A 136 -12.79 -3.64 10.90
C ALA A 136 -11.34 -3.23 10.58
N LEU A 137 -10.74 -3.80 9.53
CA LEU A 137 -9.40 -3.42 9.08
C LEU A 137 -9.38 -1.97 8.58
N ALA A 138 -10.35 -1.56 7.75
CA ALA A 138 -10.45 -0.18 7.28
C ALA A 138 -10.67 0.81 8.44
N ASN A 139 -11.45 0.45 9.45
CA ASN A 139 -11.59 1.25 10.67
C ASN A 139 -10.27 1.34 11.46
N MET A 140 -9.52 0.24 11.54
CA MET A 140 -8.22 0.21 12.22
C MET A 140 -7.16 1.03 11.48
N LEU A 141 -7.20 1.06 10.14
CA LEU A 141 -6.35 1.92 9.34
C LEU A 141 -6.53 3.39 9.72
N GLY A 142 -7.79 3.84 9.89
CA GLY A 142 -8.10 5.24 10.17
C GLY A 142 -7.43 6.16 9.15
N ASP A 143 -6.78 7.21 9.64
CA ASP A 143 -6.08 8.19 8.80
C ASP A 143 -4.64 7.79 8.44
N ALA A 144 -4.15 6.63 8.93
CA ALA A 144 -2.79 6.20 8.66
C ALA A 144 -2.57 5.93 7.16
N PRO A 145 -1.36 6.18 6.63
CA PRO A 145 -1.03 5.92 5.22
C PRO A 145 -0.80 4.43 4.92
N ALA A 146 -0.65 3.61 5.96
CA ALA A 146 -0.53 2.17 5.82
C ALA A 146 -1.02 1.44 7.08
N LEU A 147 -1.39 0.18 6.91
CA LEU A 147 -1.65 -0.78 7.98
C LEU A 147 -0.85 -2.05 7.72
N VAL A 148 -0.18 -2.55 8.76
CA VAL A 148 0.59 -3.79 8.70
C VAL A 148 -0.31 -4.96 9.12
N MET A 149 -0.25 -6.07 8.39
CA MET A 149 -0.99 -7.30 8.65
C MET A 149 -0.01 -8.40 9.06
N ARG A 150 -0.07 -8.85 10.33
CA ARG A 150 0.89 -9.82 10.87
C ARG A 150 0.97 -11.08 10.01
N GLY A 151 2.16 -11.35 9.48
CA GLY A 151 2.43 -12.54 8.66
C GLY A 151 1.71 -12.58 7.32
N ASN A 152 1.11 -11.47 6.89
CA ASN A 152 0.39 -11.35 5.62
C ASN A 152 0.94 -10.25 4.71
N GLY A 153 1.46 -9.15 5.27
CA GLY A 153 2.00 -8.02 4.50
C GLY A 153 1.41 -6.69 4.99
N ALA A 154 0.99 -5.83 4.07
CA ALA A 154 0.41 -4.54 4.39
C ALA A 154 -0.60 -4.05 3.34
N VAL A 155 -1.42 -3.10 3.79
CA VAL A 155 -2.29 -2.28 2.94
C VAL A 155 -1.77 -0.86 3.01
N VAL A 156 -1.52 -0.24 1.87
CA VAL A 156 -0.97 1.12 1.76
C VAL A 156 -1.92 1.97 0.93
N VAL A 157 -2.14 3.22 1.34
CA VAL A 157 -3.05 4.15 0.70
C VAL A 157 -2.33 5.44 0.31
N GLY A 158 -2.80 6.08 -0.76
CA GLY A 158 -2.31 7.39 -1.22
C GLY A 158 -3.44 8.21 -1.84
N ALA A 159 -3.18 9.51 -2.03
CA ALA A 159 -4.05 10.43 -2.75
C ALA A 159 -4.28 9.98 -4.21
N ASP A 160 -3.34 9.23 -4.77
CA ASP A 160 -3.44 8.52 -6.03
C ASP A 160 -2.66 7.19 -5.99
N LEU A 161 -2.77 6.39 -7.06
CA LEU A 161 -2.06 5.12 -7.15
C LEU A 161 -0.52 5.27 -7.14
N PRO A 162 0.09 6.22 -7.88
CA PRO A 162 1.52 6.45 -7.81
C PRO A 162 2.06 6.75 -6.41
N GLN A 163 1.33 7.54 -5.62
CA GLN A 163 1.70 7.81 -4.24
C GLN A 163 1.56 6.57 -3.38
N ALA A 164 0.50 5.76 -3.55
CA ALA A 164 0.36 4.49 -2.82
C ALA A 164 1.50 3.50 -3.14
N VAL A 165 1.93 3.42 -4.40
CA VAL A 165 3.10 2.61 -4.82
C VAL A 165 4.39 3.14 -4.18
N THR A 166 4.59 4.45 -4.20
CA THR A 166 5.74 5.12 -3.57
C THR A 166 5.81 4.81 -2.08
N LEU A 167 4.69 4.97 -1.37
CA LEU A 167 4.58 4.64 0.05
C LEU A 167 4.77 3.14 0.30
N GLY A 168 4.37 2.26 -0.63
CA GLY A 168 4.64 0.84 -0.54
C GLY A 168 6.14 0.53 -0.49
N TRP A 169 6.93 1.18 -1.34
CA TRP A 169 8.39 1.07 -1.31
C TRP A 169 8.98 1.68 -0.03
N PHE A 170 8.50 2.86 0.37
CA PHE A 170 8.96 3.57 1.56
C PHE A 170 8.75 2.73 2.82
N LEU A 171 7.63 2.01 2.90
CA LEU A 171 7.28 1.17 4.04
C LEU A 171 8.24 -0.01 4.19
N GLU A 172 8.63 -0.64 3.07
CA GLU A 172 9.63 -1.70 3.08
C GLU A 172 11.02 -1.16 3.49
N ASP A 173 11.39 0.03 3.03
CA ASP A 173 12.66 0.65 3.43
C ASP A 173 12.69 1.00 4.91
N ALA A 174 11.59 1.54 5.44
CA ALA A 174 11.38 1.73 6.87
C ALA A 174 11.56 0.43 7.66
N ALA A 175 11.01 -0.68 7.16
CA ALA A 175 11.17 -1.99 7.77
C ALA A 175 12.61 -2.51 7.73
N ARG A 176 13.33 -2.35 6.61
CA ARG A 176 14.75 -2.73 6.50
C ARG A 176 15.62 -1.98 7.51
N VAL A 177 15.39 -0.68 7.66
CA VAL A 177 16.13 0.14 8.65
C VAL A 177 15.78 -0.28 10.08
N GLU A 178 14.50 -0.49 10.40
CA GLU A 178 14.08 -0.95 11.74
C GLU A 178 14.73 -2.29 12.10
N GLN A 179 14.74 -3.26 11.18
CA GLN A 179 15.40 -4.55 11.39
C GLN A 179 16.90 -4.38 11.63
N SER A 180 17.56 -3.57 10.80
CA SER A 180 19.00 -3.33 10.90
C SER A 180 19.35 -2.72 12.25
N VAL A 181 18.65 -1.67 12.68
CA VAL A 181 18.85 -1.01 13.98
C VAL A 181 18.66 -2.00 15.13
N ARG A 182 17.60 -2.82 15.10
CA ARG A 182 17.36 -3.84 16.12
C ARG A 182 18.44 -4.92 16.15
N SER A 183 18.92 -5.35 14.98
CA SER A 183 19.96 -6.38 14.86
C SER A 183 21.30 -5.95 15.44
N MET A 184 21.57 -4.63 15.48
CA MET A 184 22.75 -4.06 16.13
C MET A 184 22.69 -4.13 17.67
N GLY A 185 21.57 -4.59 18.25
CA GLY A 185 21.36 -4.64 19.69
C GLY A 185 21.17 -3.25 20.32
N LEU A 186 20.93 -2.23 19.50
CA LEU A 186 20.69 -0.87 19.96
C LEU A 186 19.19 -0.70 20.24
N ASP A 187 18.82 -0.70 21.51
CA ASP A 187 17.48 -0.28 21.92
C ASP A 187 17.48 1.24 22.12
N VAL A 188 17.19 1.97 21.06
CA VAL A 188 17.25 3.43 21.07
C VAL A 188 15.93 4.01 20.62
N GLU A 189 15.07 4.24 21.61
CA GLU A 189 14.11 5.34 21.60
C GLU A 189 14.78 6.65 21.12
N ALA A 190 16.06 6.84 21.46
CA ALA A 190 16.88 7.98 21.03
C ALA A 190 17.17 8.05 19.51
N ALA A 191 16.95 6.97 18.74
CA ALA A 191 17.15 6.96 17.28
C ALA A 191 15.82 7.12 16.51
N ARG A 192 14.75 7.54 17.19
CA ARG A 192 13.50 7.95 16.55
C ARG A 192 13.59 9.43 16.19
N LEU A 193 13.05 9.78 15.03
CA LEU A 193 12.82 11.16 14.68
C LEU A 193 11.78 11.75 15.64
N SER A 194 12.02 12.98 16.08
CA SER A 194 11.06 13.80 16.80
C SER A 194 9.87 14.18 15.90
N PRO A 195 8.72 14.60 16.47
CA PRO A 195 7.59 15.09 15.68
C PRO A 195 7.95 16.22 14.72
N GLU A 196 8.80 17.15 15.14
CA GLU A 196 9.26 18.27 14.29
C GLU A 196 10.09 17.78 13.09
N GLU A 197 11.00 16.82 13.31
CA GLU A 197 11.79 16.21 12.23
C GLU A 197 10.90 15.39 11.27
N ILE A 198 9.87 14.72 11.78
CA ILE A 198 8.88 14.01 10.96
C ILE A 198 8.14 15.00 10.06
N ASP A 199 7.57 16.06 10.64
CA ASP A 199 6.81 17.07 9.90
C ASP A 199 7.69 17.75 8.83
N ALA A 200 8.93 18.08 9.16
CA ALA A 200 9.90 18.66 8.23
C ALA A 200 10.30 17.70 7.09
N ARG A 201 10.11 16.39 7.26
CA ARG A 201 10.43 15.36 6.26
C ARG A 201 9.23 14.95 5.40
N GLN A 202 8.01 15.15 5.88
CA GLN A 202 6.77 14.81 5.16
C GLN A 202 6.39 15.86 4.10
N ILE A 203 7.35 16.18 3.24
CA ILE A 203 7.19 17.16 2.17
C ILE A 203 7.01 16.40 0.85
N TRP A 204 5.91 16.67 0.15
CA TRP A 204 5.63 16.11 -1.17
C TRP A 204 6.12 17.01 -2.32
N SER A 205 6.44 18.27 -2.04
CA SER A 205 7.04 19.17 -3.02
C SER A 205 8.45 18.70 -3.42
N GLY A 206 8.84 18.96 -4.66
CA GLY A 206 10.13 18.52 -5.21
C GLY A 206 10.11 17.16 -5.92
N GLY A 207 8.94 16.72 -6.38
CA GLY A 207 8.84 15.60 -7.32
C GLY A 207 9.12 14.24 -6.68
N VAL A 208 8.71 14.02 -5.43
CA VAL A 208 9.01 12.77 -4.70
C VAL A 208 8.32 11.58 -5.37
N VAL A 209 7.02 11.71 -5.66
CA VAL A 209 6.22 10.64 -6.28
C VAL A 209 6.67 10.41 -7.72
N GLU A 210 6.93 11.47 -8.47
CA GLU A 210 7.34 11.46 -9.87
C GLU A 210 8.69 10.77 -10.05
N ARG A 211 9.67 11.09 -9.20
CA ARG A 211 10.99 10.42 -9.23
C ARG A 211 10.89 8.96 -8.83
N MET A 212 10.09 8.63 -7.82
CA MET A 212 9.90 7.24 -7.40
C MET A 212 9.14 6.43 -8.45
N TRP A 213 8.12 7.00 -9.05
CA TRP A 213 7.38 6.38 -10.15
C TRP A 213 8.31 6.11 -11.33
N HIS A 214 9.08 7.10 -11.77
CA HIS A 214 10.05 6.92 -12.85
C HIS A 214 11.12 5.89 -12.50
N HIS A 215 11.62 5.87 -11.27
CA HIS A 215 12.57 4.86 -10.81
C HIS A 215 12.00 3.43 -10.87
N LEU A 216 10.75 3.24 -10.47
CA LEU A 216 10.12 1.92 -10.35
C LEU A 216 9.54 1.40 -11.68
N THR A 217 9.15 2.30 -12.58
CA THR A 217 8.43 1.97 -13.80
C THR A 217 9.25 2.18 -15.07
N GLY A 218 10.22 3.10 -15.05
CA GLY A 218 10.89 3.62 -16.25
C GLY A 218 10.09 4.67 -17.02
N GLU A 219 8.88 5.04 -16.56
CA GLU A 219 7.96 5.97 -17.22
C GLU A 219 7.78 7.25 -16.39
N VAL A 220 7.49 8.37 -17.06
CA VAL A 220 7.14 9.63 -16.40
C VAL A 220 5.63 9.68 -16.12
N LEU A 221 5.22 10.30 -15.00
CA LEU A 221 3.81 10.49 -14.64
C LEU A 221 3.07 11.49 -15.52
#